data_AF-A0A7X1GQ81-F1
#
_entry.id   AF-A0A7X1GQ81-F1
#
_cell.length_a   1.000
_cell.length_b   1.000
_cell.length_c   1.000
_cell.angle_alpha   90.00
_cell.angle_beta   90.00
_cell.angle_gamma   90.00
#
_symmetry.space_group_name_H-M   'P 1'
#
loop_
_entity.id
_entity.type
_entity.pdbx_description
1 polymer ?
#
loop_
_entity_poly.entity_id
_entity_poly.type
_entity_poly.pdbx_seq_one_letter_code
_entity_poly.pdbx_strand_id
1 'polypeptide(L)'
;MDIDSLTKGIGLVSNTITTLKKLKELIPSGDKKQDIEQNLEEAEKNIKIAEAEIAKGFNFQLCYRHFPPGIMLEIAPFKSKCNTCGNVEDYDS
;
A
#
# COMPACT_ATOMS: atom_id res chain seq x y z
N MET A 1 -18.01 -8.23 -8.92
CA MET A 1 -17.66 -7.40 -7.75
C MET A 1 -17.08 -6.12 -8.32
N ASP A 2 -17.61 -4.97 -7.92
CA ASP A 2 -17.22 -3.67 -8.47
C ASP A 2 -15.85 -3.23 -7.90
N ILE A 3 -14.91 -2.87 -8.77
CA ILE A 3 -13.54 -2.47 -8.40
C ILE A 3 -13.54 -1.17 -7.58
N ASP A 4 -14.50 -0.28 -7.83
CA ASP A 4 -14.64 0.95 -7.05
C ASP A 4 -15.05 0.64 -5.61
N SER A 5 -15.93 -0.34 -5.44
CA SER A 5 -16.35 -0.83 -4.13
C SER A 5 -15.20 -1.49 -3.37
N LEU A 6 -14.34 -2.26 -4.05
CA LEU A 6 -13.14 -2.88 -3.47
C LEU A 6 -12.09 -1.82 -3.08
N THR A 7 -11.80 -0.89 -3.98
CA THR A 7 -10.82 0.19 -3.77
C THR A 7 -11.27 1.12 -2.63
N LYS A 8 -12.56 1.46 -2.57
CA LYS A 8 -13.14 2.20 -1.43
C LYS A 8 -13.00 1.43 -0.13
N GLY A 9 -13.29 0.12 -0.14
CA GLY A 9 -13.13 -0.75 1.03
C GLY A 9 -11.69 -0.76 1.56
N ILE A 10 -10.72 -0.95 0.68
CA ILE A 10 -9.29 -0.92 1.04
C ILE A 10 -8.89 0.46 1.57
N GLY A 11 -9.30 1.54 0.90
CA GLY A 11 -9.00 2.91 1.33
C GLY A 11 -9.56 3.24 2.72
N LEU A 12 -10.76 2.74 3.05
CA LEU A 12 -11.34 2.90 4.38
C LEU A 12 -10.49 2.20 5.45
N VAL A 13 -10.08 0.95 5.20
CA VAL A 13 -9.24 0.18 6.13
C VAL A 13 -7.87 0.85 6.32
N SER A 14 -7.23 1.29 5.24
CA SER A 14 -5.94 2.02 5.30
C SER A 14 -6.03 3.30 6.13
N ASN A 15 -7.12 4.06 5.98
CA ASN A 15 -7.36 5.27 6.75
C ASN A 15 -7.60 4.97 8.24
N THR A 16 -8.34 3.90 8.55
CA THR A 16 -8.54 3.45 9.94
C THR A 16 -7.21 3.07 10.58
N ILE A 17 -6.36 2.28 9.90
CA ILE A 17 -5.05 1.88 10.43
C ILE A 17 -4.14 3.09 10.63
N THR A 18 -4.11 4.02 9.67
CA THR A 18 -3.35 5.27 9.82
C THR A 18 -3.82 6.08 11.02
N THR A 19 -5.13 6.08 11.31
CA THR A 19 -5.71 6.75 12.47
C THR A 19 -5.31 6.06 13.76
N LEU A 20 -5.40 4.73 13.82
CA LEU A 20 -4.91 3.93 14.95
C LEU A 20 -3.41 4.13 15.20
N LYS A 21 -2.61 4.28 14.14
CA LYS A 21 -1.19 4.60 14.27
C LYS A 21 -0.94 5.96 14.92
N LYS A 22 -1.73 6.98 14.60
CA LYS A 22 -1.62 8.29 15.27
C LYS A 22 -2.00 8.18 16.75
N LEU A 23 -2.98 7.36 17.08
CA LEU A 23 -3.40 7.12 18.46
C LEU A 23 -2.39 6.29 19.27
N LYS A 24 -1.55 5.47 18.61
CA LYS A 24 -0.52 4.65 19.28
C LYS A 24 0.51 5.50 20.03
N GLU A 25 0.74 6.74 19.61
CA GLU A 25 1.64 7.69 20.28
C GLU A 25 1.13 8.08 21.68
N LEU A 26 -0.18 7.95 21.90
CA LEU A 26 -0.83 8.23 23.18
C LEU A 26 -0.88 7.00 24.09
N ILE A 27 -0.49 5.81 23.61
CA ILE A 27 -0.47 4.58 24.40
C ILE A 27 0.78 4.57 25.29
N PRO A 28 0.64 4.41 26.61
CA PRO A 28 1.77 4.31 27.53
C PRO A 28 2.66 3.12 27.18
N SER A 29 3.98 3.29 27.32
CA SER A 29 4.98 2.29 26.97
C SER A 29 4.82 1.01 27.83
N GLY A 30 4.88 -0.15 27.18
CA GLY A 30 4.80 -1.48 27.79
C GLY A 30 4.62 -2.58 26.73
N ASP A 31 4.63 -3.86 27.12
CA ASP A 31 4.58 -5.00 26.19
C ASP A 31 3.38 -4.95 25.22
N LYS A 32 2.22 -4.48 25.70
CA LYS A 32 1.02 -4.29 24.88
C LYS A 32 1.20 -3.27 23.76
N LYS A 33 2.06 -2.27 23.95
CA LYS A 33 2.34 -1.27 22.90
C LYS A 33 3.10 -1.91 21.76
N GLN A 34 4.10 -2.73 22.07
CA GLN A 34 4.89 -3.45 21.07
C GLN A 34 4.00 -4.42 20.26
N ASP A 35 3.12 -5.17 20.92
CA ASP A 35 2.18 -6.06 20.24
C ASP A 35 1.24 -5.29 19.29
N ILE A 36 0.71 -4.14 19.74
CA ILE A 36 -0.16 -3.29 18.91
C ILE A 36 0.63 -2.73 17.72
N GLU A 37 1.88 -2.31 17.91
CA GLU A 37 2.73 -1.78 16.84
C GLU A 37 3.01 -2.84 15.78
N GLN A 38 3.39 -4.05 16.21
CA GLN A 38 3.64 -5.15 15.29
C GLN A 38 2.38 -5.52 14.49
N ASN A 39 1.23 -5.61 15.15
CA ASN A 39 -0.04 -5.90 14.48
C ASN A 39 -0.44 -4.81 13.47
N LEU A 40 -0.21 -3.53 13.80
CA LEU A 40 -0.51 -2.41 12.89
C LEU A 40 0.44 -2.42 11.67
N GLU A 41 1.72 -2.73 11.88
CA GLU A 41 2.68 -2.85 10.77
C GLU A 41 2.36 -4.02 9.84
N GLU A 42 1.98 -5.17 10.41
CA GLU A 42 1.57 -6.34 9.65
C GLU A 42 0.29 -6.08 8.86
N ALA A 43 -0.70 -5.42 9.46
CA ALA A 43 -1.93 -5.04 8.78
C ALA A 43 -1.67 -4.12 7.57
N GLU A 44 -0.82 -3.09 7.71
CA GLU A 44 -0.44 -2.23 6.58
C GLU A 44 0.29 -2.98 5.48
N LYS A 45 1.19 -3.88 5.87
CA LYS A 45 1.93 -4.70 4.92
C LYS A 45 0.98 -5.58 4.10
N ASN A 46 0.03 -6.23 4.75
CA ASN A 46 -0.96 -7.09 4.10
C ASN A 46 -1.87 -6.30 3.15
N ILE A 47 -2.25 -5.08 3.53
CA ILE A 47 -3.02 -4.18 2.66
C ILE A 47 -2.25 -3.83 1.39
N LYS A 48 -0.99 -3.43 1.51
CA LYS A 48 -0.16 -3.10 0.34
C LYS A 48 0.09 -4.31 -0.57
N ILE A 49 0.18 -5.51 0.01
CA ILE A 49 0.25 -6.76 -0.76
C ILE A 49 -1.04 -6.96 -1.55
N ALA A 50 -2.20 -6.80 -0.90
CA ALA A 50 -3.50 -6.93 -1.55
C ALA A 50 -3.69 -5.89 -2.68
N GLU A 51 -3.29 -4.63 -2.46
CA GLU A 51 -3.29 -3.59 -3.49
C GLU A 51 -2.44 -4.00 -4.71
N ALA A 52 -1.24 -4.54 -4.47
CA ALA A 52 -0.37 -5.00 -5.54
C ALA A 52 -0.92 -6.22 -6.30
N GLU A 53 -1.53 -7.18 -5.59
CA GLU A 53 -2.17 -8.35 -6.22
C GLU A 53 -3.35 -7.95 -7.11
N ILE A 54 -4.19 -7.02 -6.63
CA ILE A 54 -5.30 -6.45 -7.40
C ILE A 54 -4.74 -5.75 -8.64
N ALA A 55 -3.77 -4.86 -8.48
CA ALA A 55 -3.15 -4.13 -9.58
C ALA A 55 -2.53 -5.07 -10.64
N LYS A 56 -1.83 -6.12 -10.19
CA LYS A 56 -1.31 -7.18 -11.06
C LYS A 56 -2.43 -7.88 -11.84
N GLY A 57 -3.55 -8.19 -11.19
CA GLY A 57 -4.73 -8.79 -11.83
C GLY A 57 -5.35 -7.91 -12.93
N PHE A 58 -5.15 -6.59 -12.84
CA PHE A 58 -5.56 -5.61 -13.86
C PHE A 58 -4.43 -5.21 -14.82
N ASN A 59 -3.32 -5.95 -14.86
CA ASN A 59 -2.14 -5.68 -15.71
C ASN A 59 -1.47 -4.32 -15.48
N PHE A 60 -1.63 -3.72 -14.30
CA PHE A 60 -0.80 -2.58 -13.92
C PHE A 60 0.65 -3.01 -13.72
N GLN A 61 1.58 -2.13 -14.10
CA GLN A 61 2.99 -2.31 -13.78
C GLN A 61 3.23 -2.14 -12.28
N LEU A 62 4.09 -3.01 -11.74
CA LEU A 62 4.49 -3.00 -10.34
C LEU A 62 5.98 -2.70 -10.23
N CYS A 63 6.34 -1.85 -9.26
CA CYS A 63 7.71 -1.59 -8.90
C CYS A 63 8.19 -2.59 -7.84
N TYR A 64 9.13 -3.45 -8.21
CA TYR A 64 9.69 -4.50 -7.35
C TYR A 64 10.96 -4.09 -6.59
N ARG A 65 11.33 -2.80 -6.63
CA ARG A 65 12.52 -2.29 -5.89
C ARG A 65 12.34 -2.28 -4.37
N HIS A 66 11.12 -2.42 -3.89
CA HIS A 66 10.78 -2.50 -2.47
C HIS A 66 9.68 -3.53 -2.25
N PHE A 67 9.55 -3.97 -1.01
CA PHE A 67 8.51 -4.87 -0.59
C PHE A 67 7.67 -4.23 0.51
N PRO A 68 6.33 -4.24 0.41
CA PRO A 68 5.51 -4.72 -0.71
C PRO A 68 5.72 -3.92 -2.01
N PRO A 69 5.51 -4.54 -3.20
CA PRO A 69 5.67 -3.84 -4.47
C PRO A 69 4.63 -2.74 -4.63
N GLY A 70 5.03 -1.62 -5.21
CA GLY A 70 4.16 -0.45 -5.40
C GLY A 70 3.58 -0.41 -6.81
N ILE A 71 2.35 0.07 -6.95
CA ILE A 71 1.73 0.34 -8.26
C ILE A 71 2.49 1.47 -8.94
N MET A 72 2.87 1.28 -10.21
CA MET A 72 3.46 2.34 -11.02
C MET A 72 2.35 3.16 -11.69
N LEU A 73 2.46 4.48 -11.61
CA LEU A 73 1.48 5.40 -12.19
C LEU A 73 2.02 5.97 -13.50
N GLU A 74 1.18 5.98 -14.53
CA GLU A 74 1.53 6.59 -15.81
C GLU A 74 1.74 8.10 -15.63
N ILE A 75 2.89 8.60 -16.08
CA ILE A 75 3.26 10.02 -16.03
C ILE A 75 3.42 10.63 -17.43
N ALA A 76 3.59 9.78 -18.44
CA ALA A 76 3.57 10.13 -19.87
C ALA A 76 3.28 8.83 -20.67
N PRO A 77 2.91 8.93 -21.97
CA PRO A 77 2.72 7.74 -22.79
C PRO A 77 3.93 6.81 -22.72
N PHE A 78 3.67 5.54 -22.45
CA PHE A 78 4.70 4.50 -22.28
C PHE A 78 5.71 4.80 -21.16
N LYS A 79 5.34 5.60 -20.15
CA LYS A 79 6.25 5.96 -19.06
C LYS A 79 5.53 5.99 -17.73
N SER A 80 5.99 5.15 -16.81
CA SER A 80 5.39 4.97 -15.50
C SER A 80 6.37 5.31 -14.39
N LYS A 81 5.87 5.86 -13.28
CA LYS A 81 6.66 6.23 -12.10
C LYS A 81 6.12 5.54 -10.85
N CYS A 82 7.03 5.01 -10.05
CA CYS A 82 6.73 4.55 -8.70
C CYS A 82 6.63 5.74 -7.73
N ASN A 83 5.50 5.86 -7.03
CA ASN A 83 5.32 6.91 -6.01
C ASN A 83 6.12 6.68 -4.71
N THR A 84 6.58 5.46 -4.46
CA THR A 84 7.31 5.12 -3.23
C THR A 84 8.81 5.38 -3.34
N CYS A 85 9.46 4.91 -4.41
CA CYS A 85 10.91 5.05 -4.59
C CYS A 85 11.32 6.03 -5.72
N GLY A 86 10.36 6.54 -6.48
CA GLY A 86 10.63 7.46 -7.58
C GLY A 86 11.20 6.82 -8.84
N ASN A 87 11.35 5.48 -8.86
CA ASN A 87 11.81 4.75 -10.05
C ASN A 87 10.88 5.01 -11.24
N VAL A 88 11.46 5.14 -12.42
CA VAL A 88 10.74 5.38 -13.67
C VAL A 88 11.09 4.25 -14.63
N GLU A 89 10.08 3.67 -15.26
CA GLU A 89 10.23 2.63 -16.27
C GLU A 89 9.44 3.03 -17.52
N ASP A 90 10.03 2.72 -18.67
CA ASP A 90 9.36 2.86 -19.95
C ASP A 90 8.62 1.54 -20.28
N TYR A 91 7.48 1.65 -20.94
CA TYR A 91 6.67 0.51 -21.39
C TYR A 91 7.22 0.07 -22.75
N ASP A 92 7.87 -1.11 -22.83
CA ASP A 92 8.15 -1.72 -24.12
C ASP A 92 6.82 -2.11 -24.77
N SER A 93 6.56 -1.57 -25.96
CA SER A 93 5.34 -1.79 -26.75
C SER A 93 5.30 -3.17 -27.37
#